data_AF-A0A9D2I085-F1
#
_entry.id   AF-A0A9D2I085-F1
#
_cell.length_a   1.000
_cell.length_b   1.000
_cell.length_c   1.000
_cell.angle_alpha   90.00
_cell.angle_beta   90.00
_cell.angle_gamma   90.00
#
_symmetry.space_group_name_H-M   'P 1'
#
loop_
_entity.id
_entity.type
_entity.pdbx_description
1 polymer ?
#
loop_
_entity_poly.entity_id
_entity_poly.type
_entity_poly.pdbx_seq_one_letter_code
_entity_poly.pdbx_strand_id
1 'polypeptide(L)' 'MFKLDDKVQVSDKKAYLFNAKGKVVGLKNDEVLVDFSNIRSLFKDNQLQKIKEDVKNVKRNCINE' A
#
# COMPACT_ATOMS: atom_id res chain seq x y z
N MET A 1 6.09 -8.68 6.14
CA MET A 1 6.41 -9.69 5.11
C MET A 1 5.31 -9.73 4.05
N PHE A 2 5.55 -8.99 2.97
CA PHE A 2 4.69 -8.91 1.79
C PHE A 2 4.86 -10.11 0.85
N LYS A 3 3.83 -10.41 0.06
CA LYS A 3 3.84 -11.43 -0.99
C LYS A 3 3.68 -10.78 -2.36
N LEU A 4 4.09 -11.50 -3.41
CA LEU A 4 3.73 -11.13 -4.78
C LEU A 4 2.21 -10.98 -4.89
N ASP A 5 1.78 -10.03 -5.73
CA ASP A 5 0.40 -9.64 -5.96
C ASP A 5 -0.31 -8.95 -4.77
N ASP A 6 0.35 -8.77 -3.63
CA ASP A 6 -0.22 -8.00 -2.52
C ASP A 6 -0.48 -6.55 -2.95
N LYS A 7 -1.67 -6.04 -2.60
CA LYS A 7 -1.96 -4.61 -2.70
C LYS A 7 -1.34 -3.90 -1.50
N VAL A 8 -0.59 -2.85 -1.77
CA VAL A 8 0.11 -2.07 -0.75
C VAL A 8 -0.11 -0.58 -0.97
N GLN A 9 0.00 0.19 0.10
CA GLN A 9 0.02 1.64 0.07
C GLN A 9 1.33 2.15 0.66
N VAL A 10 1.94 3.15 0.04
CA VAL A 10 3.14 3.78 0.58
C VAL A 10 2.77 4.63 1.79
N SER A 11 3.35 4.33 2.95
CA SER A 11 3.13 5.05 4.21
C SER A 11 4.24 6.06 4.52
N ASP A 12 5.33 6.07 3.75
CA ASP A 12 6.45 6.98 3.92
C ASP A 12 6.13 8.40 3.43
N LYS A 13 6.03 9.34 4.37
CA LYS A 13 5.71 10.76 4.10
C LYS A 13 6.77 11.49 3.27
N LYS A 14 8.00 10.99 3.24
CA LYS A 14 9.09 11.60 2.46
C LYS A 14 9.17 11.06 1.03
N ALA A 15 8.48 9.95 0.75
CA ALA A 15 8.45 9.38 -0.59
C ALA A 15 7.56 10.23 -1.50
N TYR A 16 7.99 10.43 -2.74
CA TYR A 16 7.17 11.08 -3.78
C TYR A 16 5.82 10.37 -3.98
N LEU A 17 5.80 9.07 -3.75
CA LEU A 17 4.61 8.22 -3.87
C LEU A 17 3.85 8.06 -2.55
N PHE A 18 3.99 8.97 -1.57
CA PHE A 18 3.23 8.92 -0.32
C PHE A 18 1.71 8.76 -0.56
N ASN A 19 1.07 7.82 0.14
CA ASN A 19 -0.32 7.40 -0.04
C ASN A 19 -0.68 6.81 -1.42
N ALA A 20 0.29 6.64 -2.33
CA ALA A 20 0.05 5.94 -3.57
C ALA A 20 -0.22 4.46 -3.29
N LYS A 21 -1.15 3.88 -4.05
CA LYS A 21 -1.50 2.47 -3.98
C LYS A 21 -0.86 1.76 -5.16
N GLY A 22 -0.23 0.63 -4.87
CA GLY A 22 0.42 -0.18 -5.89
C GLY A 22 0.28 -1.66 -5.57
N LYS A 23 0.85 -2.46 -6.46
CA LYS A 23 0.85 -3.91 -6.37
C LYS A 23 2.28 -4.42 -6.25
N VAL A 24 2.53 -5.34 -5.34
CA VAL A 24 3.83 -5.98 -5.21
C VAL A 24 4.06 -6.88 -6.42
N VAL A 25 5.14 -6.62 -7.15
CA VAL A 25 5.53 -7.38 -8.35
C VAL A 25 6.89 -8.07 -8.18
N GLY A 26 7.62 -7.78 -7.09
CA GLY A 26 8.91 -8.40 -6.80
C GLY A 26 9.32 -8.23 -5.35
N LEU A 27 10.18 -9.12 -4.87
CA LEU A 27 10.82 -9.08 -3.56
C LEU A 27 12.31 -9.30 -3.76
N LYS A 28 13.16 -8.42 -3.24
CA LYS A 28 14.62 -8.50 -3.42
C LYS A 28 15.33 -7.97 -2.17
N ASN A 29 16.11 -8.81 -1.48
CA ASN A 29 17.01 -8.42 -0.38
C ASN A 29 16.40 -7.38 0.59
N ASP A 30 15.24 -7.72 1.19
CA ASP A 30 14.46 -6.87 2.12
C ASP A 30 13.74 -5.64 1.51
N GLU A 31 13.83 -5.48 0.20
CA GLU A 31 13.06 -4.50 -0.57
C GLU A 31 11.91 -5.17 -1.33
N VAL A 32 10.85 -4.40 -1.51
CA VAL A 32 9.61 -4.77 -2.16
C VAL A 32 9.47 -3.90 -3.40
N LEU A 33 9.44 -4.52 -4.57
CA LEU A 33 9.17 -3.85 -5.83
C LEU A 33 7.67 -3.68 -6.00
N VAL A 34 7.22 -2.43 -6.04
CA VAL A 34 5.80 -2.08 -6.17
C VAL A 34 5.56 -1.40 -7.51
N ASP A 35 4.58 -1.89 -8.25
CA ASP A 35 4.10 -1.33 -9.51
C ASP A 35 2.89 -0.40 -9.24
N PHE A 36 3.00 0.84 -9.72
CA PHE A 36 2.00 1.90 -9.64
C PHE A 36 1.50 2.27 -11.04
N SER A 37 1.10 1.31 -11.87
CA SER A 37 0.53 1.46 -13.23
C SER A 37 1.43 2.13 -14.28
N ASN A 38 2.06 3.26 -13.97
CA ASN A 38 2.96 4.05 -14.82
C ASN A 38 4.41 4.05 -14.32
N ILE A 39 4.67 3.66 -13.06
CA ILE A 39 6.01 3.66 -12.46
C ILE A 39 6.21 2.45 -11.55
N ARG A 40 7.42 1.91 -11.54
CA ARG A 40 7.87 0.86 -10.60
C ARG A 40 8.91 1.44 -9.68
N SER A 41 8.77 1.19 -8.38
CA SER A 41 9.73 1.67 -7.39
C SER A 41 9.93 0.64 -6.29
N LEU A 42 11.16 0.60 -5.76
CA LEU A 42 11.53 -0.24 -4.63
C LEU A 42 11.22 0.49 -3.32
N PHE A 43 10.70 -0.25 -2.36
CA PHE A 43 10.39 0.23 -1.01
C PHE A 43 10.81 -0.79 0.02
N LYS A 44 11.19 -0.33 1.21
CA LYS A 44 11.40 -1.21 2.36
C LYS A 44 10.06 -1.66 2.96
N ASP A 45 10.04 -2.80 3.64
CA ASP A 45 8.83 -3.34 4.29
C ASP A 45 8.20 -2.30 5.25
N ASN A 46 9.01 -1.46 5.92
CA ASN A 46 8.53 -0.41 6.82
C ASN A 46 7.98 0.87 6.13
N GLN A 47 8.18 1.04 4.83
CA GLN A 47 7.66 2.16 4.04
C GLN A 47 6.33 1.80 3.37
N LEU A 48 5.91 0.55 3.48
CA LEU A 48 4.70 0.03 2.88
C LEU A 48 3.71 -0.41 3.96
N GLN A 49 2.44 -0.22 3.68
CA GLN A 49 1.34 -0.75 4.47
C GLN A 49 0.52 -1.68 3.59
N LYS A 50 0.32 -2.93 4.05
CA LYS A 50 -0.54 -3.87 3.33
C LYS A 50 -1.98 -3.36 3.38
N ILE A 51 -2.59 -3.18 2.22
CA ILE A 51 -4.00 -2.85 2.14
C ILE A 51 -4.73 -4.11 1.65
N LYS A 52 -5.65 -4.61 2.47
CA LYS A 52 -6.67 -5.48 1.95
C LYS A 52 -7.67 -4.60 1.21
N GLU A 53 -8.17 -5.04 0.08
CA GLU A 53 -9.37 -4.46 -0.51
C GLU A 53 -10.57 -4.87 0.35
N ASP A 54 -10.60 -4.37 1.58
CA ASP A 54 -11.67 -4.61 2.53
C ASP A 54 -12.59 -3.39 2.50
N VAL A 55 -13.68 -3.60 1.74
CA VAL A 55 -15.07 -3.23 2.04
C VAL A 55 -15.29 -1.84 2.64
N LYS A 56 -16.03 -1.00 1.90
CA LYS A 56 -16.81 0.17 2.36
C LYS A 56 -16.63 0.46 3.85
N ASN A 57 -15.83 1.46 4.17
CA ASN A 57 -15.81 2.04 5.50
C ASN A 57 -17.17 2.71 5.77
N VAL A 58 -18.21 1.91 6.02
CA VAL A 58 -19.47 2.34 6.61
C VAL A 58 -19.14 2.66 8.06
N LYS A 59 -18.64 3.87 8.30
CA LYS A 59 -18.89 4.53 9.57
C LYS A 59 -20.39 4.85 9.56
N ARG A 60 -21.21 3.95 10.12
CA ARG A 60 -22.54 4.31 10.61
C ARG A 60 -22.31 5.28 11.77
N ASN A 61 -22.24 6.57 11.48
CA ASN A 61 -22.53 7.57 12.50
C ASN A 61 -23.99 7.33 12.91
N CYS A 62 -24.22 6.92 14.15
CA CYS A 62 -25.55 6.96 14.74
C CYS A 62 -25.84 8.44 15.01
N ILE A 63 -26.73 9.06 14.23
CA ILE A 63 -27.32 10.35 14.57
C ILE A 63 -28.61 10.00 15.32
N ASN A 64 -28.59 10.12 16.64
CA ASN A 64 -29.82 10.26 17.40
C ASN A 64 -30.06 11.76 17.55
N GLU A 65 -31.13 12.22 16.90
CA GLU A 65 -31.84 13.45 17.28
C GLU A 65 -32.67 13.19 18.55
#